data_AF-A0A5R9FEN9-F1
#
_entry.id   AF-A0A5R9FEN9-F1
#
_cell.length_a   1.000
_cell.length_b   1.000
_cell.length_c   1.000
_cell.angle_alpha   90.00
_cell.angle_beta   90.00
_cell.angle_gamma   90.00
#
_symmetry.space_group_name_H-M   'P 1'
#
loop_
_entity.id
_entity.type
_entity.pdbx_description
1 polymer ?
#
loop_
_entity_poly.entity_id
_entity_poly.type
_entity_poly.pdbx_seq_one_letter_code
_entity_poly.pdbx_strand_id
1 'polypeptide(L)'
;MAAHTPAERALARSYTTGDGSMRFNITDLSVDHHPDRSATLTYWLTVERQGHPDERWVVTLPWDDRSFADVLTSSSPDPDRLGQLVHIVHTLLEEWWDTKGYNRQSAKMGRQRP
;
A
#
# COMPACT_ATOMS: atom_id res chain seq x y z
N MET A 1 13.11 9.32 13.69
CA MET A 1 11.74 8.84 13.41
C MET A 1 10.99 10.04 12.85
N ALA A 2 10.78 10.09 11.54
CA ALA A 2 9.93 11.13 10.96
C ALA A 2 8.51 10.97 11.54
N ALA A 3 7.84 12.08 11.83
CA ALA A 3 6.48 12.03 12.33
C ALA A 3 5.57 11.49 11.22
N HIS A 4 5.18 10.21 11.32
CA HIS A 4 4.25 9.62 10.37
C HIS A 4 2.89 10.32 10.45
N THR A 5 2.40 10.80 9.31
CA THR A 5 1.04 11.37 9.22
C THR A 5 0.00 10.32 9.66
N PRO A 6 -1.22 10.72 10.05
CA PRO A 6 -2.29 9.76 10.31
C PRO A 6 -2.56 8.84 9.11
N ALA A 7 -2.41 9.34 7.88
CA ALA A 7 -2.54 8.57 6.66
C ALA A 7 -1.46 7.49 6.55
N GLU A 8 -0.19 7.85 6.70
CA GLU A 8 0.92 6.88 6.71
C GLU A 8 0.72 5.81 7.78
N ARG A 9 0.30 6.20 8.99
CA ARG A 9 0.02 5.25 10.08
C ARG A 9 -1.14 4.31 9.79
N ALA A 10 -2.17 4.78 9.09
CA ALA A 10 -3.31 3.95 8.71
C ALA A 10 -2.92 2.96 7.60
N LEU A 11 -2.20 3.45 6.58
CA LEU A 11 -1.71 2.66 5.46
C LEU A 11 -0.64 1.64 5.86
N ALA A 12 0.13 1.89 6.92
CA ALA A 12 1.13 0.95 7.42
C ALA A 12 0.54 -0.22 8.23
N ARG A 13 -0.79 -0.33 8.37
CA ARG A 13 -1.42 -1.42 9.15
C ARG A 13 -1.60 -2.66 8.30
N SER A 14 -1.17 -3.81 8.84
CA SER A 14 -1.48 -5.11 8.26
C SER A 14 -2.99 -5.35 8.17
N TYR A 15 -3.43 -6.02 7.11
CA TYR A 15 -4.83 -6.35 6.89
C TYR A 15 -4.98 -7.73 6.23
N THR A 16 -6.18 -8.29 6.37
CA THR A 16 -6.61 -9.49 5.64
C THR A 16 -7.39 -9.04 4.41
N THR A 17 -7.17 -9.70 3.29
CA THR A 17 -7.84 -9.38 2.02
C THR A 17 -9.34 -9.60 2.08
N GLY A 18 -10.07 -9.00 1.13
CA GLY A 18 -11.53 -9.07 1.09
C GLY A 18 -12.10 -10.50 1.07
N ASP A 19 -11.35 -11.45 0.48
CA ASP A 19 -11.72 -12.87 0.39
C ASP A 19 -11.27 -13.71 1.60
N GLY A 20 -10.50 -13.13 2.52
CA GLY A 20 -9.97 -13.84 3.69
C GLY A 20 -8.83 -14.82 3.40
N SER A 21 -8.38 -14.95 2.15
CA SER A 21 -7.45 -16.02 1.74
C SER A 21 -5.98 -15.71 2.07
N MET A 22 -5.66 -14.43 2.20
CA MET A 22 -4.30 -13.96 2.46
C MET A 22 -4.26 -12.77 3.41
N ARG A 23 -3.12 -12.62 4.08
CA ARG A 23 -2.84 -11.49 4.96
C ARG A 23 -1.64 -10.73 4.42
N PHE A 24 -1.82 -9.43 4.21
CA PHE A 24 -0.74 -8.50 3.92
C PHE A 24 -0.20 -7.96 5.23
N ASN A 25 0.95 -8.48 5.66
CA ASN A 25 1.65 -7.95 6.81
C ASN A 25 2.60 -6.84 6.39
N ILE A 26 2.20 -5.60 6.64
CA ILE A 26 2.97 -4.42 6.29
C ILE A 26 4.02 -4.22 7.38
N THR A 27 5.28 -4.42 7.00
CA THR A 27 6.44 -4.32 7.89
C THR A 27 7.05 -2.92 7.90
N ASP A 28 6.95 -2.23 6.76
CA ASP A 28 7.39 -0.85 6.62
C ASP A 28 6.64 -0.17 5.46
N LEU A 29 6.52 1.15 5.53
CA LEU A 29 5.93 2.00 4.51
C LEU A 29 6.73 3.30 4.39
N SER A 30 7.15 3.60 3.17
CA SER A 30 7.70 4.90 2.80
C SER A 30 6.75 5.62 1.85
N VAL A 31 6.53 6.91 2.10
CA VAL A 31 5.70 7.78 1.26
C VAL A 31 6.54 8.94 0.77
N ASP A 32 6.83 8.94 -0.52
CA ASP A 32 7.55 10.03 -1.19
C ASP A 32 6.54 11.00 -1.79
N HIS A 33 6.43 12.19 -1.21
CA HIS A 33 5.59 13.26 -1.74
C HIS A 33 6.31 14.04 -2.83
N HIS A 34 5.64 14.21 -3.97
CA HIS A 34 6.19 14.96 -5.10
C HIS A 34 5.67 16.41 -5.13
N PRO A 35 6.43 17.35 -5.73
CA PRO A 35 6.01 18.75 -5.84
C PRO A 35 4.69 18.97 -6.60
N ASP A 36 4.32 18.04 -7.47
CA ASP A 36 3.09 18.09 -8.27
C ASP A 36 1.87 17.49 -7.56
N ARG A 37 1.99 17.22 -6.25
CA ARG A 37 0.98 16.61 -5.37
C ARG A 37 0.69 15.14 -5.67
N SER A 38 1.46 14.48 -6.53
CA SER A 38 1.48 13.01 -6.58
C SER A 38 2.29 12.46 -5.40
N ALA A 39 2.18 11.15 -5.17
CA ALA A 39 3.00 10.45 -4.20
C ALA A 39 3.48 9.11 -4.74
N THR A 40 4.50 8.54 -4.12
CA THR A 40 4.91 7.16 -4.34
C THR A 40 4.89 6.42 -3.01
N LEU A 41 4.09 5.36 -2.94
CA LEU A 41 3.97 4.51 -1.77
C LEU A 41 4.83 3.27 -1.96
N THR A 42 5.87 3.11 -1.15
CA THR A 42 6.72 1.92 -1.17
C THR A 42 6.43 1.07 0.07
N TYR A 43 5.89 -0.12 -0.16
CA TYR A 43 5.54 -1.09 0.89
C TYR A 43 6.58 -2.18 1.00
N TRP A 44 6.97 -2.50 2.23
CA TRP A 44 7.62 -3.76 2.55
C TRP A 44 6.61 -4.65 3.25
N LEU A 45 6.25 -5.75 2.61
CA LEU A 45 5.19 -6.61 3.11
C LEU A 45 5.57 -8.08 3.09
N THR A 46 5.04 -8.83 4.05
CA THR A 46 5.04 -10.30 4.07
C THR A 46 3.62 -10.75 3.74
N VAL A 47 3.46 -11.54 2.68
CA VAL A 47 2.19 -12.17 2.32
C VAL A 47 2.12 -13.55 2.95
N GLU A 48 1.18 -13.71 3.88
CA GLU A 48 0.88 -14.99 4.52
C GLU A 48 -0.34 -15.60 3.83
N ARG A 49 -0.23 -16.88 3.45
CA ARG A 49 -1.31 -17.65 2.81
C ARG A 49 -1.37 -19.04 3.41
N GLN A 50 -2.58 -19.53 3.64
CA GLN A 50 -2.76 -20.87 4.19
C GLN A 50 -2.17 -21.93 3.26
N GLY A 51 -1.31 -22.78 3.79
CA GLY A 51 -0.70 -23.88 3.04
C GLY A 51 0.44 -23.47 2.10
N HIS A 52 0.86 -22.21 2.12
CA HIS A 52 2.01 -21.71 1.35
C HIS A 52 3.06 -21.08 2.26
N PRO A 53 4.35 -21.14 1.90
CA PRO A 53 5.38 -20.36 2.58
C PRO A 53 5.09 -18.86 2.44
N ASP A 54 5.46 -18.11 3.47
CA ASP A 54 5.36 -16.66 3.47
C ASP A 54 6.21 -16.07 2.36
N GLU A 55 5.67 -15.10 1.62
CA GLU A 55 6.41 -14.38 0.59
C GLU A 55 6.70 -12.94 1.02
N ARG A 56 7.97 -12.54 0.98
CA ARG A 56 8.36 -11.15 1.25
C ARG A 56 8.45 -10.35 -0.03
N TRP A 57 7.88 -9.16 -0.04
CA TRP A 57 7.82 -8.29 -1.20
C TRP A 57 8.15 -6.84 -0.86
N VAL A 58 8.75 -6.15 -1.82
CA VAL A 58 8.75 -4.69 -1.89
C VAL A 58 7.84 -4.30 -3.05
N VAL A 59 6.86 -3.44 -2.81
CA VAL A 59 5.90 -2.99 -3.82
C VAL A 59 5.92 -1.48 -3.89
N THR A 60 6.07 -0.94 -5.09
CA THR A 60 6.05 0.50 -5.35
C THR A 60 4.77 0.86 -6.10
N LEU A 61 3.88 1.59 -5.44
CA LEU A 61 2.62 2.09 -5.99
C LEU A 61 2.75 3.59 -6.30
N PRO A 62 2.72 4.00 -7.59
CA PRO A 62 2.54 5.40 -7.93
C PRO A 62 1.11 5.83 -7.56
N TRP A 63 0.99 7.01 -6.97
CA TRP A 63 -0.28 7.62 -6.59
C TRP A 63 -0.41 8.97 -7.28
N ASP A 64 -1.04 8.98 -8.44
CA ASP A 64 -1.25 10.18 -9.26
C ASP A 64 -2.57 10.90 -8.91
N ASP A 65 -3.41 10.31 -8.06
CA ASP A 65 -4.68 10.92 -7.65
C ASP A 65 -4.46 12.03 -6.61
N ARG A 66 -4.36 13.25 -7.15
CA ARG A 66 -4.19 14.49 -6.38
C ARG A 66 -5.37 14.81 -5.47
N SER A 67 -6.52 14.14 -5.62
CA SER A 67 -7.69 14.40 -4.79
C SER A 67 -7.42 14.06 -3.32
N PHE A 68 -6.53 13.11 -3.01
CA PHE A 68 -6.18 12.71 -1.64
C PHE A 68 -4.85 13.30 -1.13
N ALA A 69 -4.25 14.24 -1.86
CA ALA A 69 -2.99 14.86 -1.45
C ALA A 69 -3.11 15.60 -0.10
N ASP A 70 -4.27 16.20 0.18
CA ASP A 70 -4.56 16.84 1.46
C ASP A 70 -4.67 15.82 2.60
N VAL A 71 -5.28 14.65 2.34
CA VAL A 71 -5.42 13.56 3.33
C VAL A 71 -4.06 12.99 3.69
N LEU A 72 -3.20 12.77 2.68
CA LEU A 72 -1.86 12.21 2.85
C LEU A 72 -0.93 13.09 3.70
N THR A 73 -1.08 14.42 3.61
CA THR A 73 -0.19 15.41 4.24
C THR A 73 -0.76 16.04 5.52
N SER A 74 -2.06 15.90 5.78
CA SER A 74 -2.73 16.50 6.93
C SER A 74 -2.36 15.81 8.25
N SER A 75 -2.18 16.60 9.33
CA SER A 75 -2.03 16.10 10.70
C SER A 75 -3.35 15.63 11.32
N SER A 76 -4.49 15.98 10.71
CA SER A 76 -5.85 15.64 11.16
C SER A 76 -6.78 15.52 9.93
N PRO A 77 -6.61 14.48 9.09
CA PRO A 77 -7.44 14.29 7.91
C PRO A 77 -8.89 13.97 8.31
N ASP A 78 -9.82 14.25 7.40
CA ASP A 78 -11.19 13.78 7.51
C ASP A 78 -11.21 12.24 7.64
N PRO A 79 -11.84 11.66 8.67
CA PRO A 79 -11.82 10.22 8.92
C PRO A 79 -12.43 9.39 7.79
N ASP A 80 -13.50 9.87 7.15
CA ASP A 80 -14.18 9.16 6.07
C ASP A 80 -13.30 9.16 4.82
N ARG A 81 -12.66 10.29 4.51
CA ARG A 81 -11.70 10.37 3.41
C ARG A 81 -10.45 9.52 3.67
N LEU A 82 -9.97 9.47 4.91
CA LEU A 82 -8.88 8.58 5.28
C LEU A 82 -9.26 7.11 5.08
N GLY A 83 -10.47 6.73 5.49
CA GLY A 83 -11.00 5.38 5.26
C GLY A 83 -11.09 5.03 3.77
N GLN A 84 -11.54 5.97 2.93
CA GLN A 84 -11.59 5.80 1.48
C GLN A 84 -10.19 5.61 0.88
N LEU A 85 -9.21 6.43 1.28
CA LEU A 85 -7.82 6.30 0.83
C LEU A 85 -7.27 4.91 1.15
N VAL A 86 -7.43 4.46 2.40
CA VAL A 86 -6.98 3.13 2.84
C VAL A 86 -7.63 2.03 2.01
N HIS A 87 -8.95 2.11 1.80
CA HIS A 87 -9.68 1.13 1.00
C HIS A 87 -9.16 1.06 -0.45
N ILE A 88 -8.99 2.20 -1.11
CA ILE A 88 -8.48 2.25 -2.50
C ILE A 88 -7.08 1.63 -2.57
N VAL A 89 -6.18 1.99 -1.65
CA VAL A 89 -4.81 1.47 -1.64
C VAL A 89 -4.79 -0.04 -1.39
N HIS A 90 -5.64 -0.55 -0.48
CA HIS A 90 -5.76 -1.99 -0.26
C HIS A 90 -6.23 -2.72 -1.52
N THR A 91 -7.24 -2.18 -2.22
CA THR A 91 -7.71 -2.74 -3.49
C THR A 91 -6.60 -2.76 -4.55
N LEU A 92 -5.77 -1.72 -4.64
CA LEU A 92 -4.64 -1.68 -5.58
C LEU A 92 -3.56 -2.70 -5.23
N LEU A 93 -3.28 -2.94 -3.95
CA LEU A 93 -2.34 -3.98 -3.51
C LEU A 93 -2.86 -5.39 -3.82
N GLU A 94 -4.15 -5.64 -3.59
CA GLU A 94 -4.80 -6.90 -3.95
C GLU A 94 -4.78 -7.13 -5.47
N GLU A 95 -5.15 -6.13 -6.26
CA GLU A 95 -5.09 -6.21 -7.73
C GLU A 95 -3.66 -6.44 -8.24
N TRP A 96 -2.67 -5.74 -7.67
CA TRP A 96 -1.27 -5.97 -7.99
C TRP A 96 -0.90 -7.43 -7.72
N TRP A 97 -1.26 -7.98 -6.57
CA TRP A 97 -0.94 -9.35 -6.19
C TRP A 97 -1.54 -10.36 -7.17
N ASP A 98 -2.79 -10.18 -7.54
CA ASP A 98 -3.50 -11.06 -8.46
C ASP A 98 -2.94 -11.00 -9.88
N THR A 99 -2.35 -9.86 -10.26
CA THR A 99 -1.90 -9.61 -11.64
C THR A 99 -0.39 -9.71 -11.83
N LYS A 100 0.42 -9.72 -10.76
CA LYS A 100 1.90 -9.68 -10.83
C LYS A 100 2.54 -10.78 -11.69
N GLY A 101 1.85 -11.92 -11.86
CA GLY A 101 2.35 -13.08 -12.63
C GLY A 101 2.16 -12.98 -14.14
N TYR A 102 1.26 -12.12 -14.63
CA TYR A 102 0.91 -12.06 -16.06
C TYR A 102 0.71 -10.64 -16.61
N ASN A 103 0.61 -9.62 -15.76
CA ASN A 103 0.59 -8.22 -16.16
C ASN A 103 2.00 -7.61 -16.05
N ARG A 104 2.54 -7.12 -17.16
CA ARG A 104 3.90 -6.55 -17.22
C ARG A 104 4.07 -5.30 -16.35
N GLN A 105 3.03 -4.49 -16.17
CA GLN A 105 3.08 -3.30 -15.32
C GLN A 105 3.12 -3.72 -13.85
N SER A 106 2.22 -4.60 -13.42
CA SER A 106 2.19 -5.14 -12.06
C SER A 106 3.48 -5.87 -11.70
N ALA A 107 4.04 -6.63 -12.64
CA ALA A 107 5.32 -7.32 -12.45
C ALA A 107 6.48 -6.34 -12.19
N LYS A 108 6.46 -5.14 -12.75
CA LYS A 108 7.49 -4.10 -12.53
C LYS A 108 7.33 -3.38 -11.19
N MET A 109 6.12 -3.36 -10.63
CA MET A 109 5.82 -2.68 -9.37
C MET A 109 6.33 -3.45 -8.16
N GLY A 110 6.49 -4.77 -8.27
CA GLY A 110 6.85 -5.64 -7.16
C GLY A 110 8.18 -6.35 -7.33
N ARG A 111 8.96 -6.44 -6.26
CA ARG A 111 10.16 -7.27 -6.19
C ARG A 111 10.07 -8.23 -5.00
N GLN A 112 10.16 -9.53 -5.27
CA GLN A 112 10.26 -10.53 -4.21
C GLN A 112 11.62 -10.42 -3.52
N ARG A 113 11.61 -10.46 -2.19
CA ARG A 113 12.79 -10.51 -1.34
C ARG A 113 13.08 -11.96 -0.91
N PRO A 114 14.36 -12.29 -0.66
CA PRO A 114 14.72 -13.55 -0.03
C PRO A 114 14.24 -13.67 1.43
#